data_AF-A0A358SIZ7-F1
#
_entry.id   AF-A0A358SIZ7-F1
#
_cell.length_a   1.000
_cell.length_b   1.000
_cell.length_c   1.000
_cell.angle_alpha   90.00
_cell.angle_beta   90.00
_cell.angle_gamma   90.00
#
_symmetry.space_group_name_H-M   'P 1'
#
loop_
_entity.id
_entity.type
_entity.pdbx_description
1 polymer ?
#
loop_
_entity_poly.entity_id
_entity_poly.type
_entity_poly.pdbx_seq_one_letter_code
_entity_poly.pdbx_strand_id
1 'polypeptide(L)' 'VFFQHDEMIVHCPAGLADAVTAAVAEAAAAAGRLVFGATPVSFPMTTAVVRCYADAK' A
#
# COMPACT_ATOMS: atom_id res chain seq x y z
N VAL A 1 -4.80 0.71 12.20
CA VAL A 1 -4.32 1.36 10.97
C VAL A 1 -3.87 2.76 11.35
N PHE A 2 -2.61 3.09 11.11
CA PHE A 2 -2.05 4.43 11.29
C PHE A 2 -1.80 5.01 9.91
N PHE A 3 -2.22 6.25 9.67
CA PHE A 3 -2.00 6.95 8.40
C PHE A 3 -1.03 8.09 8.66
N GLN A 4 0.15 8.00 8.08
CA GLN A 4 1.17 9.04 8.14
C GLN A 4 1.21 9.67 6.76
N HIS A 5 0.46 10.75 6.52
CA HIS A 5 0.36 11.45 5.22
C HIS A 5 0.13 10.54 4.00
N ASP A 6 1.19 10.05 3.36
CA ASP A 6 1.19 9.15 2.20
C ASP A 6 1.54 7.68 2.53
N GLU A 7 1.81 7.37 3.79
CA GLU A 7 2.11 6.03 4.28
C GLU A 7 0.88 5.33 4.90
N MET A 8 0.77 4.04 4.58
CA MET A 8 -0.18 3.12 5.20
C MET A 8 0.56 1.92 5.77
N ILE A 9 0.23 1.56 7.03
CA ILE A 9 0.82 0.41 7.72
C ILE A 9 -0.26 -0.66 7.94
N VAL A 10 0.03 -1.89 7.48
CA VAL A 10 -0.84 -3.06 7.68
C VAL A 10 -0.08 -4.12 8.50
N HIS A 11 -0.63 -4.49 9.65
CA HIS A 11 -0.13 -5.61 10.43
C HIS A 11 -0.89 -6.88 10.05
N CYS A 12 -0.18 -7.94 9.66
CA CYS A 12 -0.77 -9.22 9.27
C CYS A 12 0.13 -10.41 9.64
N PRO A 13 -0.42 -11.63 9.72
CA PRO A 13 0.38 -12.85 9.81
C PRO A 13 1.36 -12.98 8.65
N ALA A 14 2.57 -13.52 8.92
CA ALA A 14 3.64 -13.60 7.92
C ALA A 14 3.23 -14.36 6.64
N GLY A 15 2.45 -15.44 6.76
CA GLY A 15 1.96 -16.21 5.60
C GLY A 15 0.95 -15.46 4.72
N LEU A 16 0.46 -14.30 5.15
CA LEU A 16 -0.45 -13.45 4.38
C LEU A 16 0.25 -12.21 3.79
N ALA A 17 1.55 -12.02 4.04
CA ALA A 17 2.26 -10.81 3.62
C ALA A 17 2.17 -10.55 2.10
N ASP A 18 2.31 -11.60 1.28
CA ASP A 18 2.23 -11.48 -0.17
C ASP A 18 0.80 -11.13 -0.63
N ALA A 19 -0.21 -11.75 -0.02
CA ALA A 19 -1.61 -11.47 -0.31
C ALA A 19 -1.99 -10.02 0.08
N VAL A 20 -1.51 -9.55 1.23
CA VAL A 20 -1.70 -8.17 1.68
C VAL A 20 -0.99 -7.20 0.73
N THR A 21 0.23 -7.52 0.30
CA THR A 21 0.99 -6.69 -0.65
C THR A 21 0.23 -6.53 -1.96
N ALA A 22 -0.33 -7.62 -2.51
CA ALA A 22 -1.16 -7.58 -3.71
C ALA A 22 -2.43 -6.75 -3.49
N ALA A 23 -3.14 -6.97 -2.38
CA ALA A 23 -4.36 -6.22 -2.07
C ALA A 23 -4.12 -4.71 -1.93
N VAL A 24 -2.99 -4.30 -1.34
CA VAL A 24 -2.61 -2.88 -1.23
C VAL A 24 -2.35 -2.27 -2.61
N ALA A 25 -1.65 -2.99 -3.51
CA ALA A 25 -1.41 -2.52 -4.87
C ALA A 25 -2.72 -2.37 -5.67
N GLU A 26 -3.63 -3.33 -5.55
CA GLU A 26 -4.96 -3.26 -6.19
C GLU A 26 -5.80 -2.10 -5.64
N ALA A 27 -5.79 -1.91 -4.33
CA ALA A 27 -6.49 -0.82 -3.67
C ALA A 27 -5.95 0.54 -4.11
N ALA A 28 -4.61 0.70 -4.22
CA ALA A 28 -3.99 1.92 -4.73
C ALA A 28 -4.45 2.25 -6.15
N ALA A 29 -4.45 1.24 -7.04
CA ALA A 29 -4.92 1.41 -8.41
C ALA A 29 -6.42 1.76 -8.48
N ALA A 30 -7.24 1.12 -7.64
CA ALA A 30 -8.67 1.42 -7.55
C ALA A 30 -8.94 2.83 -7.02
N ALA A 31 -8.25 3.24 -5.95
CA ALA A 31 -8.35 4.57 -5.38
C ALA A 31 -7.92 5.65 -6.38
N GLY A 32 -6.82 5.43 -7.10
CA GLY A 32 -6.36 6.34 -8.16
C GLY A 32 -7.42 6.56 -9.24
N ARG A 33 -8.03 5.47 -9.74
CA ARG A 33 -9.13 5.57 -10.71
C ARG A 33 -10.38 6.24 -10.13
N LEU A 34 -10.70 5.98 -8.85
CA LEU A 34 -11.87 6.55 -8.20
C LEU A 34 -11.76 8.07 -8.04
N VAL A 35 -10.58 8.56 -7.66
CA VAL A 35 -10.36 9.99 -7.37
C VAL A 35 -10.04 10.78 -8.64
N PHE A 36 -9.28 10.22 -9.58
CA PHE A 36 -8.76 10.95 -10.73
C PHE A 36 -9.29 10.47 -12.10
N GLY A 37 -10.07 9.39 -12.14
CA GLY A 37 -10.56 8.80 -13.39
C GLY A 37 -9.43 8.15 -14.22
N ALA A 38 -9.65 8.08 -15.53
CA ALA A 38 -8.63 7.63 -16.48
C ALA A 38 -7.64 8.76 -16.73
N THR A 39 -6.43 8.65 -16.18
CA THR A 39 -5.37 9.65 -16.29
C THR A 39 -4.05 9.00 -16.69
N PRO A 40 -3.19 9.67 -17.49
CA PRO A 40 -1.84 9.20 -17.76
C PRO A 40 -0.89 9.36 -16.57
N VAL A 41 -1.32 10.03 -15.50
CA VAL A 41 -0.52 10.24 -14.29
C VAL A 41 -0.39 8.94 -13.51
N SER A 42 0.85 8.54 -13.22
CA SER A 42 1.16 7.39 -12.37
C SER A 42 1.21 7.81 -10.90
N PHE A 43 0.55 7.05 -10.03
CA PHE A 43 0.61 7.20 -8.57
C PHE A 43 1.36 5.99 -7.98
N PRO A 44 2.70 6.03 -7.95
CA PRO A 44 3.48 4.89 -7.48
C PRO A 44 3.26 4.68 -5.98
N MET A 45 2.84 3.47 -5.60
CA MET A 45 2.80 3.04 -4.21
C MET A 45 3.83 1.93 -4.01
N THR A 46 4.77 2.15 -3.09
CA THR A 46 5.80 1.17 -2.75
C THR A 46 5.40 0.46 -1.47
N THR A 47 5.69 -0.83 -1.37
CA THR A 47 5.40 -1.65 -0.19
C THR A 47 6.68 -2.28 0.35
N ALA A 48 6.80 -2.35 1.67
CA ALA A 48 7.88 -3.02 2.38
C ALA A 48 7.30 -3.96 3.44
N VAL A 49 7.71 -5.22 3.42
CA VAL A 49 7.32 -6.21 4.43
C VAL A 49 8.43 -6.29 5.47
N VAL A 50 8.16 -5.76 6.65
CA VAL A 50 9.14 -5.65 7.75
C VAL A 50 8.56 -6.20 9.05
N ARG A 51 9.44 -6.63 9.95
CA ARG A 51 9.03 -7.11 11.30
C ARG A 51 8.90 -5.98 12.31
N CYS A 52 9.62 -4.88 12.08
CA CYS A 52 9.59 -3.68 12.90
C CYS A 52 9.37 -2.48 11.99
N TYR A 53 8.55 -1.52 12.44
CA TYR A 53 8.31 -0.30 11.67
C TYR A 53 9.55 0.57 11.52
N ALA A 54 10.52 0.49 12.44
CA ALA A 54 11.79 1.20 12.30
C ALA A 54 12.63 0.74 11.09
N ASP A 55 12.33 -0.45 10.55
CA ASP A 55 12.94 -0.97 9.32
C ASP A 55 12.10 -0.61 8.08
N ALA A 56 10.89 -0.05 8.28
CA ALA A 56 10.11 0.54 7.20
C ALA A 56 10.82 1.82 6.77
N LYS A 57 11.07 1.90 5.46
CA LYS A 57 11.89 2.92 4.83
C LYS A 57 11.21 4.28 4.81
#